data_AF-K2G469-F1
#
_entry.id   AF-K2G469-F1
#
_cell.length_a   1.000
_cell.length_b   1.000
_cell.length_c   1.000
_cell.angle_alpha   90.00
_cell.angle_beta   90.00
_cell.angle_gamma   90.00
#
_symmetry.space_group_name_H-M   'P 1'
#
loop_
_entity.id
_entity.type
_entity.pdbx_description
1 polymer ?
#
loop_
_entity_poly.entity_id
_entity_poly.type
_entity_poly.pdbx_seq_one_letter_code
_entity_poly.pdbx_strand_id
1 'polypeptide(L)'
;MSDHPNFAKLKKTQVGQLKPSVKEGYLVKKGADFHTWKKRWFVMKDQYIWYFPKNTGSAQPKGVIELDGNSSAVLVLDQKKPTIVIKSVHRTQEINADTVEDAKSWVDAINNHVKTLGPQTTPQSSSQSQTQVQQPVNTAPVQMSTEAESTSVPLPWAQVQQRIQAEEGHWDPAKIKEFMVTLGKVTCDQYLYAIMNMVLSNWQDDAIAAFWWDDFCDGDLEDLETVVAGLQGDSTVAIGSDGKNLPPNETVFVLGRDENGAKRLANIYQWVVKREEFNWSEVTRCVLSAIGNWGLKTSEPFFEVFVNEIVKNWSASEIAAFVSYIATYAKKNEDVAWENWPPHVVTFFKKMSADWDAEKKKSFLNIVTVMWDWPKESIQRLNNVLHDTE
;
A
#
# COMPACT_ATOMS: atom_id res chain seq x y z
N MET A 1 3.71 11.71 -8.93
CA MET A 1 2.89 12.95 -9.06
C MET A 1 1.82 12.81 -10.15
N SER A 2 0.98 13.84 -10.39
CA SER A 2 0.03 13.88 -11.52
C SER A 2 0.74 14.23 -12.82
N ASP A 3 0.40 13.55 -13.90
CA ASP A 3 1.01 13.78 -15.22
C ASP A 3 0.34 14.93 -15.98
N HIS A 4 -0.65 15.59 -15.38
CA HIS A 4 -1.34 16.71 -16.01
C HIS A 4 -0.43 17.94 -16.05
N PRO A 5 -0.15 18.53 -17.23
CA PRO A 5 0.86 19.58 -17.41
C PRO A 5 0.58 20.86 -16.59
N ASN A 6 -0.69 21.12 -16.28
CA ASN A 6 -1.12 22.27 -15.46
C ASN A 6 -1.50 21.90 -14.01
N PHE A 7 -1.09 20.72 -13.51
CA PHE A 7 -1.51 20.26 -12.18
C PHE A 7 -1.13 21.23 -11.05
N ALA A 8 -0.03 21.99 -11.18
CA ALA A 8 0.36 23.00 -10.20
C ALA A 8 -0.75 24.04 -9.92
N LYS A 9 -1.56 24.38 -10.93
CA LYS A 9 -2.72 25.29 -10.80
C LYS A 9 -3.92 24.62 -10.13
N LEU A 10 -4.07 23.30 -10.32
CA LEU A 10 -5.15 22.48 -9.78
C LEU A 10 -4.90 22.03 -8.33
N LYS A 11 -3.65 22.11 -7.84
CA LYS A 11 -3.22 21.61 -6.53
C LYS A 11 -3.85 22.31 -5.32
N LYS A 12 -4.57 23.42 -5.53
CA LYS A 12 -5.27 24.17 -4.46
C LYS A 12 -6.75 23.78 -4.30
N THR A 13 -7.26 22.95 -5.21
CA THR A 13 -8.68 22.54 -5.20
C THR A 13 -8.95 21.61 -4.04
N GLN A 14 -9.88 22.00 -3.17
CA GLN A 14 -10.25 21.18 -2.01
C GLN A 14 -11.39 20.21 -2.34
N VAL A 15 -11.44 19.05 -1.67
CA VAL A 15 -12.51 18.03 -1.86
C VAL A 15 -13.90 18.65 -1.76
N GLY A 16 -14.13 19.56 -0.81
CA GLY A 16 -15.43 20.20 -0.60
C GLY A 16 -15.90 21.05 -1.80
N GLN A 17 -14.98 21.57 -2.61
CA GLN A 17 -15.28 22.37 -3.80
C GLN A 17 -15.74 21.50 -4.99
N LEU A 18 -15.56 20.18 -4.89
CA LEU A 18 -15.91 19.23 -5.94
C LEU A 18 -17.33 18.65 -5.79
N LYS A 19 -18.18 19.29 -4.98
CA LYS A 19 -19.58 18.91 -4.82
C LYS A 19 -20.52 19.78 -5.69
N PRO A 20 -21.65 19.24 -6.19
CA PRO A 20 -21.91 17.81 -6.34
C PRO A 20 -20.93 17.18 -7.36
N SER A 21 -20.59 15.92 -7.13
CA SER A 21 -19.72 15.11 -8.01
C SER A 21 -20.54 14.05 -8.74
N VAL A 22 -20.05 13.58 -9.88
CA VAL A 22 -20.69 12.49 -10.65
C VAL A 22 -20.59 11.15 -9.90
N LYS A 23 -19.40 10.86 -9.35
CA LYS A 23 -19.15 9.70 -8.48
C LYS A 23 -17.96 9.99 -7.58
N GLU A 24 -17.97 9.39 -6.40
CA GLU A 24 -16.85 9.43 -5.47
C GLU A 24 -16.75 8.14 -4.66
N GLY A 25 -15.57 7.86 -4.11
CA GLY A 25 -15.30 6.63 -3.38
C GLY A 25 -13.81 6.39 -3.17
N TYR A 26 -13.49 5.48 -2.25
CA TYR A 26 -12.10 5.01 -2.09
C TYR A 26 -11.77 4.01 -3.19
N LEU A 27 -10.62 4.18 -3.82
CA LEU A 27 -10.00 3.20 -4.71
C LEU A 27 -8.49 3.15 -4.41
N VAL A 28 -7.82 2.13 -4.92
CA VAL A 28 -6.39 1.91 -4.69
C VAL A 28 -5.64 2.08 -6.01
N LYS A 29 -4.78 3.10 -6.11
CA LYS A 29 -4.01 3.37 -7.33
C LYS A 29 -2.53 3.10 -7.17
N LYS A 30 -1.85 2.74 -8.26
CA LYS A 30 -0.40 2.61 -8.28
C LYS A 30 0.29 3.97 -8.12
N GLY A 31 1.26 4.07 -7.20
CA GLY A 31 2.13 5.23 -7.01
C GLY A 31 3.02 5.47 -8.23
N ALA A 32 3.34 6.73 -8.53
CA ALA A 32 4.18 7.06 -9.70
C ALA A 32 5.68 6.88 -9.40
N ASP A 33 6.09 7.22 -8.18
CA ASP A 33 7.50 7.34 -7.82
C ASP A 33 8.05 5.99 -7.31
N PHE A 34 7.22 5.22 -6.58
CA PHE A 34 7.64 3.97 -5.92
C PHE A 34 6.72 2.79 -6.18
N HIS A 35 5.72 2.96 -7.05
CA HIS A 35 4.86 1.88 -7.52
C HIS A 35 4.08 1.10 -6.44
N THR A 36 4.07 1.62 -5.20
CA THR A 36 3.21 1.14 -4.13
C THR A 36 1.75 1.47 -4.42
N TRP A 37 0.85 0.55 -4.09
CA TRP A 37 -0.58 0.75 -4.24
C TRP A 37 -1.08 1.64 -3.10
N LYS A 38 -1.55 2.85 -3.41
CA LYS A 38 -2.02 3.81 -2.41
C LYS A 38 -3.53 3.98 -2.46
N LYS A 39 -4.19 3.86 -1.32
CA LYS A 39 -5.61 4.17 -1.16
C LYS A 39 -5.82 5.67 -1.30
N ARG A 40 -6.79 6.06 -2.13
CA ARG A 40 -7.11 7.46 -2.40
C ARG A 40 -8.62 7.65 -2.49
N TRP A 41 -9.08 8.81 -2.05
CA TRP A 41 -10.45 9.24 -2.27
C TRP A 41 -10.57 9.84 -3.67
N PHE A 42 -11.28 9.17 -4.57
CA PHE A 42 -11.52 9.62 -5.93
C PHE A 42 -12.81 10.43 -6.02
N VAL A 43 -12.79 11.51 -6.80
CA VAL A 43 -13.95 12.36 -7.06
C VAL A 43 -14.00 12.69 -8.55
N MET A 44 -15.05 12.27 -9.24
CA MET A 44 -15.25 12.59 -10.65
C MET A 44 -16.15 13.82 -10.79
N LYS A 45 -15.60 14.90 -11.38
CA LYS A 45 -16.31 16.16 -11.63
C LYS A 45 -15.73 16.85 -12.87
N ASP A 46 -16.61 17.40 -13.69
CA ASP A 46 -16.27 18.00 -14.99
C ASP A 46 -15.43 17.01 -15.82
N GLN A 47 -14.41 17.45 -16.54
CA GLN A 47 -13.52 16.56 -17.31
C GLN A 47 -12.45 15.83 -16.46
N TYR A 48 -12.54 15.86 -15.13
CA TYR A 48 -11.48 15.35 -14.26
C TYR A 48 -11.97 14.28 -13.28
N ILE A 49 -11.14 13.25 -13.10
CA ILE A 49 -11.18 12.40 -11.91
C ILE A 49 -10.05 12.86 -10.97
N TRP A 50 -10.42 13.52 -9.90
CA TRP A 50 -9.53 13.98 -8.85
C TRP A 50 -9.24 12.84 -7.88
N TYR A 51 -8.03 12.82 -7.29
CA TYR A 51 -7.74 11.91 -6.19
C TYR A 51 -6.99 12.57 -5.04
N PHE A 52 -7.42 12.26 -3.83
CA PHE A 52 -7.01 12.88 -2.56
C PHE A 52 -6.49 11.83 -1.60
N PRO A 53 -5.64 12.21 -0.62
CA PRO A 53 -5.17 11.26 0.39
C PRO A 53 -6.35 10.76 1.24
N LYS A 54 -7.30 11.64 1.59
CA LYS A 54 -8.44 11.34 2.47
C LYS A 54 -9.69 12.11 2.02
N ASN A 55 -10.88 11.63 2.39
CA ASN A 55 -12.15 12.35 2.23
C ASN A 55 -12.35 13.40 3.34
N THR A 56 -11.49 14.41 3.39
CA THR A 56 -11.64 15.55 4.31
C THR A 56 -11.75 16.85 3.53
N GLY A 57 -12.55 17.79 4.02
CA GLY A 57 -12.81 19.05 3.32
C GLY A 57 -11.56 19.87 3.02
N SER A 58 -10.51 19.73 3.83
CA SER A 58 -9.22 20.43 3.68
C SER A 58 -8.18 19.68 2.83
N ALA A 59 -8.44 18.41 2.47
CA ALA A 59 -7.48 17.61 1.72
C ALA A 59 -7.20 18.24 0.34
N GLN A 60 -5.92 18.37 0.03
CA GLN A 60 -5.45 18.81 -1.28
C GLN A 60 -5.27 17.61 -2.21
N PRO A 61 -5.46 17.78 -3.52
CA PRO A 61 -5.40 16.68 -4.46
C PRO A 61 -3.94 16.23 -4.60
N LYS A 62 -3.74 14.91 -4.72
CA LYS A 62 -2.45 14.33 -5.07
C LYS A 62 -2.29 14.21 -6.58
N GLY A 63 -3.40 14.32 -7.32
CA GLY A 63 -3.41 14.44 -8.77
C GLY A 63 -4.80 14.43 -9.38
N VAL A 64 -4.81 14.53 -10.71
CA VAL A 64 -6.01 14.41 -11.54
C VAL A 64 -5.77 13.44 -12.70
N ILE A 65 -6.86 12.84 -13.16
CA ILE A 65 -6.97 12.10 -14.43
C ILE A 65 -7.89 12.93 -15.31
N GLU A 66 -7.35 13.51 -16.38
CA GLU A 66 -8.16 14.27 -17.35
C GLU A 66 -8.78 13.31 -18.37
N LEU A 67 -10.09 13.46 -18.57
CA LEU A 67 -10.89 12.70 -19.51
C LEU A 67 -11.30 13.59 -20.68
N ASP A 68 -11.36 12.99 -21.86
CA ASP A 68 -11.92 13.58 -23.07
C ASP A 68 -12.88 12.57 -23.74
N GLY A 69 -13.43 12.93 -24.90
CA GLY A 69 -14.31 12.03 -25.67
C GLY A 69 -13.66 10.74 -26.17
N ASN A 70 -12.33 10.62 -26.14
CA ASN A 70 -11.58 9.43 -26.56
C ASN A 70 -11.18 8.53 -25.38
N SER A 71 -11.39 9.01 -24.16
CA SER A 71 -11.05 8.28 -22.95
C SER A 71 -11.96 7.05 -22.78
N SER A 72 -11.49 6.04 -22.06
CA SER A 72 -12.29 4.85 -21.78
C SER A 72 -11.83 4.16 -20.51
N ALA A 73 -12.75 3.47 -19.86
CA ALA A 73 -12.47 2.59 -18.74
C ALA A 73 -12.89 1.16 -19.06
N VAL A 74 -12.08 0.18 -18.69
CA VAL A 74 -12.41 -1.24 -18.80
C VAL A 74 -12.12 -1.97 -17.48
N LEU A 75 -12.93 -2.98 -17.18
CA LEU A 75 -12.72 -3.86 -16.04
C LEU A 75 -11.85 -5.06 -16.45
N VAL A 76 -10.79 -5.31 -15.69
CA VAL A 76 -9.89 -6.46 -15.83
C VAL A 76 -9.92 -7.27 -14.53
N LEU A 77 -10.09 -8.59 -14.64
CA LEU A 77 -10.26 -9.50 -13.49
C LEU A 77 -9.07 -10.47 -13.30
N ASP A 78 -7.93 -10.21 -13.95
CA ASP A 78 -6.82 -11.16 -14.10
C ASP A 78 -5.72 -11.04 -13.00
N GLN A 79 -5.88 -10.20 -11.96
CA GLN A 79 -4.74 -9.79 -11.12
C GLN A 79 -4.97 -9.82 -9.61
N LYS A 80 -5.65 -10.85 -9.08
CA LYS A 80 -5.96 -11.02 -7.64
C LYS A 80 -6.90 -9.95 -7.03
N LYS A 81 -7.09 -8.80 -7.68
CA LYS A 81 -8.07 -7.75 -7.32
C LYS A 81 -8.86 -7.28 -8.56
N PRO A 82 -10.09 -6.78 -8.41
CA PRO A 82 -10.83 -6.13 -9.49
C PRO A 82 -10.14 -4.83 -9.94
N THR A 83 -9.65 -4.78 -11.17
CA THR A 83 -8.83 -3.65 -11.68
C THR A 83 -9.56 -2.87 -12.76
N ILE A 84 -9.65 -1.56 -12.58
CA ILE A 84 -10.14 -0.59 -13.55
C ILE A 84 -8.92 -0.07 -14.35
N VAL A 85 -8.92 -0.29 -15.66
CA VAL A 85 -7.92 0.27 -16.56
C VAL A 85 -8.51 1.49 -17.26
N ILE A 86 -8.02 2.68 -16.93
CA ILE A 86 -8.48 3.96 -17.49
C ILE A 86 -7.47 4.43 -18.53
N LYS A 87 -7.88 4.44 -19.81
CA LYS A 87 -7.20 5.14 -20.88
C LYS A 87 -7.67 6.59 -20.87
N SER A 88 -6.79 7.50 -20.47
CA SER A 88 -7.07 8.93 -20.29
C SER A 88 -6.21 9.77 -21.24
N VAL A 89 -6.39 11.10 -21.22
CA VAL A 89 -5.68 12.04 -22.11
C VAL A 89 -4.16 11.88 -22.03
N HIS A 90 -3.62 11.73 -20.81
CA HIS A 90 -2.16 11.79 -20.59
C HIS A 90 -1.51 10.41 -20.49
N ARG A 91 -2.24 9.39 -20.02
CA ARG A 91 -1.72 8.02 -19.85
C ARG A 91 -2.82 6.98 -19.61
N THR A 92 -2.43 5.72 -19.66
CA THR A 92 -3.23 4.61 -19.14
C THR A 92 -2.90 4.36 -17.66
N GLN A 93 -3.91 4.20 -16.81
CA GLN A 93 -3.75 3.95 -15.37
C GLN A 93 -4.54 2.72 -14.92
N GLU A 94 -3.95 1.97 -14.01
CA GLU A 94 -4.57 0.83 -13.32
C GLU A 94 -4.98 1.25 -11.91
N ILE A 95 -6.24 0.98 -11.57
CA ILE A 95 -6.84 1.34 -10.30
C ILE A 95 -7.64 0.15 -9.77
N ASN A 96 -7.28 -0.35 -8.59
CA ASN A 96 -7.95 -1.47 -7.95
C ASN A 96 -9.14 -0.97 -7.13
N ALA A 97 -10.24 -1.72 -7.17
CA ALA A 97 -11.37 -1.56 -6.26
C ALA A 97 -11.41 -2.73 -5.27
N ASP A 98 -12.16 -2.57 -4.18
CA ASP A 98 -12.31 -3.62 -3.17
C ASP A 98 -13.21 -4.77 -3.65
N THR A 99 -14.20 -4.48 -4.51
CA THR A 99 -15.15 -5.46 -5.05
C THR A 99 -15.35 -5.31 -6.56
N VAL A 100 -15.79 -6.39 -7.20
CA VAL A 100 -16.09 -6.40 -8.65
C VAL A 100 -17.25 -5.44 -8.95
N GLU A 101 -18.23 -5.37 -8.06
CA GLU A 101 -19.40 -4.50 -8.17
C GLU A 101 -18.99 -3.03 -8.12
N ASP A 102 -18.10 -2.66 -7.19
CA ASP A 102 -17.62 -1.28 -7.10
C ASP A 102 -16.80 -0.92 -8.35
N ALA A 103 -15.88 -1.79 -8.78
CA ALA A 103 -15.09 -1.60 -10.00
C ALA A 103 -15.98 -1.41 -11.24
N LYS A 104 -16.99 -2.25 -11.40
CA LYS A 104 -17.97 -2.15 -12.50
C LYS A 104 -18.73 -0.83 -12.44
N SER A 105 -19.18 -0.42 -11.25
CA SER A 105 -19.90 0.84 -11.08
C SER A 105 -19.05 2.07 -11.45
N TRP A 106 -17.74 2.02 -11.19
CA TRP A 106 -16.80 3.05 -11.62
C TRP A 106 -16.59 3.06 -13.13
N VAL A 107 -16.39 1.89 -13.76
CA VAL A 107 -16.29 1.75 -15.21
C VAL A 107 -17.51 2.32 -15.91
N ASP A 108 -18.71 1.97 -15.45
CA ASP A 108 -19.97 2.46 -16.00
C ASP A 108 -20.10 3.98 -15.85
N ALA A 109 -19.78 4.52 -14.66
CA ALA A 109 -19.82 5.96 -14.41
C ALA A 109 -18.84 6.73 -15.32
N ILE A 110 -17.59 6.27 -15.44
CA ILE A 110 -16.57 6.92 -16.28
C ILE A 110 -17.00 6.89 -17.75
N ASN A 111 -17.38 5.72 -18.27
CA ASN A 111 -17.75 5.59 -19.68
C ASN A 111 -19.03 6.35 -20.03
N ASN A 112 -20.00 6.44 -19.11
CA ASN A 112 -21.19 7.26 -19.32
C ASN A 112 -20.86 8.75 -19.28
N HIS A 113 -19.96 9.16 -18.39
CA HIS A 113 -19.52 10.56 -18.29
C HIS A 113 -18.72 10.99 -19.52
N VAL A 114 -17.80 10.15 -20.02
CA VAL A 114 -17.04 10.41 -21.26
C VAL A 114 -17.97 10.68 -22.45
N LYS A 115 -19.09 9.96 -22.58
CA LYS A 115 -20.08 10.21 -23.65
C LYS A 115 -20.64 11.63 -23.62
N THR A 116 -20.66 12.28 -22.45
CA THR A 116 -21.15 13.66 -22.30
C THR A 116 -20.11 14.72 -22.65
N LEU A 117 -18.83 14.38 -22.67
CA LEU A 117 -17.73 15.33 -22.94
C LEU A 117 -17.58 15.66 -24.43
N GLY A 118 -18.16 14.84 -25.32
CA GLY A 118 -18.12 15.01 -26.77
C GLY A 118 -16.73 14.74 -27.38
N PRO A 119 -16.64 14.35 -28.67
CA PRO A 119 -15.36 14.27 -29.37
C PRO A 119 -14.81 15.68 -29.62
N GLN A 120 -13.59 15.96 -29.12
CA GLN A 120 -12.86 17.19 -29.48
C GLN A 120 -12.46 17.12 -30.97
N THR A 121 -13.07 17.96 -31.80
CA THR A 121 -12.53 18.31 -33.12
C THR A 121 -11.34 19.26 -32.91
N THR A 122 -10.13 18.79 -33.20
CA THR A 122 -8.95 19.66 -33.35
C THR A 122 -9.28 20.86 -34.26
N PRO A 123 -9.08 22.12 -33.83
CA PRO A 123 -9.25 23.26 -34.72
C PRO A 123 -8.10 23.30 -35.73
N GLN A 124 -8.35 22.80 -36.94
CA GLN A 124 -7.61 23.21 -38.12
C GLN A 124 -7.93 24.70 -38.36
N SER A 125 -6.92 25.54 -38.14
CA SER A 125 -6.99 26.96 -38.46
C SER A 125 -7.08 27.11 -39.98
N SER A 126 -8.27 27.43 -40.48
CA SER A 126 -8.49 27.88 -41.84
C SER A 126 -8.23 29.38 -41.93
N SER A 127 -7.14 29.75 -42.58
CA SER A 127 -6.96 31.09 -43.15
C SER A 127 -6.25 30.92 -44.48
N GLN A 128 -7.06 30.96 -45.54
CA GLN A 128 -6.59 31.09 -46.91
C GLN A 128 -6.02 32.49 -47.12
N SER A 129 -4.80 32.58 -47.65
CA SER A 129 -4.34 33.70 -48.48
C SER A 129 -3.23 33.18 -49.40
N GLN A 130 -3.48 33.26 -50.70
CA GLN A 130 -2.59 32.86 -51.79
C GLN A 130 -1.51 33.91 -52.02
N THR A 131 -0.23 33.52 -52.16
CA THR A 131 0.65 33.99 -53.26
C THR A 131 1.85 33.06 -53.43
N GLN A 132 2.19 32.75 -54.69
CA GLN A 132 3.34 31.96 -55.14
C GLN A 132 4.66 32.75 -55.04
N VAL A 133 5.83 32.08 -54.87
CA VAL A 133 7.07 32.14 -55.72
C VAL A 133 8.18 31.20 -55.15
N GLN A 134 8.59 30.22 -55.98
CA GLN A 134 9.92 29.56 -56.24
C GLN A 134 10.97 29.17 -55.15
N GLN A 135 11.31 27.85 -55.16
CA GLN A 135 12.49 26.97 -54.85
C GLN A 135 13.83 27.46 -54.15
N PRO A 136 14.85 26.59 -53.89
CA PRO A 136 14.99 25.63 -52.78
C PRO A 136 16.35 25.74 -52.02
N VAL A 137 16.43 25.57 -50.68
CA VAL A 137 17.75 25.38 -50.02
C VAL A 137 17.65 24.49 -48.76
N ASN A 138 18.50 23.47 -48.71
CA ASN A 138 18.83 22.61 -47.56
C ASN A 138 19.33 23.39 -46.34
N THR A 139 18.97 22.98 -45.11
CA THR A 139 19.93 22.67 -44.03
C THR A 139 19.27 22.09 -42.77
N ALA A 140 19.81 20.93 -42.35
CA ALA A 140 19.87 20.25 -41.04
C ALA A 140 18.72 20.38 -39.99
N PRO A 141 18.23 19.26 -39.44
CA PRO A 141 17.34 19.28 -38.28
C PRO A 141 18.15 19.41 -36.98
N VAL A 142 17.80 20.43 -36.18
CA VAL A 142 18.14 20.55 -34.76
C VAL A 142 17.41 19.43 -34.02
N GLN A 143 18.15 18.47 -33.48
CA GLN A 143 17.61 17.40 -32.64
C GLN A 143 17.11 17.98 -31.30
N MET A 144 15.80 18.15 -31.20
CA MET A 144 15.10 18.10 -29.93
C MET A 144 15.12 16.65 -29.46
N SER A 145 15.78 16.41 -28.33
CA SER A 145 15.79 15.14 -27.63
C SER A 145 14.37 14.78 -27.18
N THR A 146 13.68 14.00 -28.01
CA THR A 146 12.52 13.21 -27.59
C THR A 146 13.02 12.16 -26.61
N GLU A 147 12.56 12.25 -25.36
CA GLU A 147 12.59 11.15 -24.41
C GLU A 147 11.92 9.94 -25.08
N ALA A 148 12.75 9.04 -25.57
CA ALA A 148 12.32 7.78 -26.12
C ALA A 148 11.69 6.96 -24.98
N GLU A 149 10.47 6.47 -25.22
CA GLU A 149 9.87 5.38 -24.45
C GLU A 149 10.90 4.26 -24.27
N SER A 150 11.50 4.19 -23.08
CA SER A 150 12.60 3.29 -22.79
C SER A 150 12.06 1.87 -22.56
N THR A 151 12.42 0.96 -23.47
CA THR A 151 12.59 -0.50 -23.29
C THR A 151 11.73 -1.19 -22.21
N SER A 152 10.72 -1.94 -22.64
CA SER A 152 9.74 -2.67 -21.82
C SER A 152 10.26 -3.93 -21.10
N VAL A 153 11.55 -4.02 -20.76
CA VAL A 153 12.15 -5.22 -20.14
C VAL A 153 12.89 -4.81 -18.85
N PRO A 154 12.64 -5.46 -17.70
CA PRO A 154 13.35 -5.15 -16.46
C PRO A 154 14.84 -5.52 -16.59
N LEU A 155 15.72 -4.76 -15.90
CA LEU A 155 17.12 -5.14 -15.78
C LEU A 155 17.24 -6.52 -15.09
N PRO A 156 18.17 -7.39 -15.51
CA PRO A 156 18.40 -8.66 -14.79
C PRO A 156 18.75 -8.42 -13.32
N TRP A 157 18.23 -9.25 -12.42
CA TRP A 157 18.45 -9.09 -10.97
C TRP A 157 19.93 -8.95 -10.57
N ALA A 158 20.83 -9.74 -11.18
CA ALA A 158 22.26 -9.66 -10.93
C ALA A 158 22.85 -8.27 -11.23
N GLN A 159 22.33 -7.56 -12.25
CA GLN A 159 22.76 -6.19 -12.54
C GLN A 159 22.24 -5.20 -11.51
N VAL A 160 21.00 -5.39 -11.03
CA VAL A 160 20.44 -4.56 -9.94
C VAL A 160 21.29 -4.71 -8.68
N GLN A 161 21.64 -5.94 -8.30
CA GLN A 161 22.52 -6.22 -7.16
C GLN A 161 23.88 -5.56 -7.31
N GLN A 162 24.51 -5.67 -8.50
CA GLN A 162 25.79 -5.04 -8.77
C GLN A 162 25.73 -3.51 -8.61
N ARG A 163 24.65 -2.87 -9.09
CA ARG A 163 24.46 -1.43 -8.93
C ARG A 163 24.26 -1.03 -7.46
N ILE A 164 23.50 -1.81 -6.68
CA ILE A 164 23.35 -1.58 -5.24
C ILE A 164 24.71 -1.69 -4.53
N GLN A 165 25.51 -2.70 -4.88
CA GLN A 165 26.84 -2.91 -4.28
C GLN A 165 27.82 -1.80 -4.63
N ALA A 166 27.72 -1.20 -5.83
CA ALA A 166 28.55 -0.09 -6.26
C ALA A 166 28.36 1.19 -5.42
N GLU A 167 27.25 1.31 -4.69
CA GLU A 167 26.99 2.45 -3.80
C GLU A 167 27.65 2.30 -2.41
N GLU A 168 28.33 1.18 -2.15
CA GLU A 168 29.11 0.90 -0.94
C GLU A 168 28.35 1.10 0.38
N GLY A 169 27.01 0.94 0.36
CA GLY A 169 26.17 1.06 1.56
C GLY A 169 25.90 2.49 2.03
N HIS A 170 26.36 3.51 1.31
CA HIS A 170 26.03 4.90 1.58
C HIS A 170 24.62 5.20 1.07
N TRP A 171 23.58 4.83 1.80
CA TRP A 171 22.18 5.09 1.44
C TRP A 171 21.58 6.17 2.34
N ASP A 172 20.90 7.13 1.71
CA ASP A 172 20.04 8.12 2.36
C ASP A 172 18.72 8.24 1.57
N PRO A 173 17.69 8.93 2.10
CA PRO A 173 16.41 9.06 1.41
C PRO A 173 16.51 9.67 0.01
N ALA A 174 17.35 10.67 -0.22
CA ALA A 174 17.47 11.31 -1.53
C ALA A 174 18.09 10.36 -2.56
N LYS A 175 19.15 9.67 -2.14
CA LYS A 175 19.87 8.72 -2.98
C LYS A 175 19.05 7.50 -3.34
N ILE A 176 18.24 6.97 -2.42
CA ILE A 176 17.31 5.86 -2.72
C ILE A 176 16.33 6.28 -3.84
N LYS A 177 15.80 7.50 -3.78
CA LYS A 177 14.86 8.00 -4.80
C LYS A 177 15.54 8.16 -6.15
N GLU A 178 16.71 8.77 -6.18
CA GLU A 178 17.52 8.89 -7.40
C GLU A 178 17.82 7.51 -7.98
N PHE A 179 18.28 6.58 -7.15
CA PHE A 179 18.58 5.22 -7.57
C PHE A 179 17.37 4.53 -8.21
N MET A 180 16.20 4.61 -7.58
CA MET A 180 14.97 4.03 -8.14
C MET A 180 14.57 4.66 -9.48
N VAL A 181 14.76 5.98 -9.65
CA VAL A 181 14.56 6.64 -10.94
C VAL A 181 15.52 6.08 -11.99
N THR A 182 16.79 5.88 -11.66
CA THR A 182 17.80 5.36 -12.60
C THR A 182 17.60 3.87 -12.97
N LEU A 183 17.00 3.07 -12.09
CA LEU A 183 16.63 1.69 -12.39
C LEU A 183 15.45 1.59 -13.36
N GLY A 184 14.62 2.64 -13.38
CA GLY A 184 13.41 2.70 -14.18
C GLY A 184 12.26 1.89 -13.60
N LYS A 185 11.06 2.25 -14.06
CA LYS A 185 9.78 1.73 -13.56
C LYS A 185 9.67 0.21 -13.65
N VAL A 186 9.97 -0.38 -14.81
CA VAL A 186 9.77 -1.82 -15.04
C VAL A 186 10.65 -2.65 -14.11
N THR A 187 11.90 -2.25 -13.89
CA THR A 187 12.81 -2.90 -12.94
C THR A 187 12.34 -2.75 -11.49
N CYS A 188 11.88 -1.56 -11.10
CA CYS A 188 11.34 -1.35 -9.76
C CYS A 188 10.08 -2.20 -9.53
N ASP A 189 9.15 -2.25 -10.49
CA ASP A 189 7.96 -3.11 -10.42
C ASP A 189 8.32 -4.59 -10.25
N GLN A 190 9.41 -5.03 -10.90
CA GLN A 190 9.88 -6.39 -10.83
C GLN A 190 10.45 -6.76 -9.44
N TYR A 191 11.16 -5.82 -8.79
CA TYR A 191 12.03 -6.13 -7.64
C TYR A 191 11.90 -5.20 -6.42
N LEU A 192 10.86 -4.38 -6.31
CA LEU A 192 10.74 -3.29 -5.33
C LEU A 192 11.15 -3.68 -3.90
N TYR A 193 10.51 -4.70 -3.32
CA TYR A 193 10.73 -5.05 -1.92
C TYR A 193 12.11 -5.70 -1.71
N ALA A 194 12.59 -6.47 -2.70
CA ALA A 194 13.96 -7.01 -2.67
C ALA A 194 15.03 -5.91 -2.74
N ILE A 195 14.82 -4.87 -3.55
CA ILE A 195 15.70 -3.69 -3.58
C ILE A 195 15.66 -3.00 -2.21
N MET A 196 14.47 -2.74 -1.68
CA MET A 196 14.30 -2.08 -0.38
C MET A 196 14.97 -2.87 0.76
N ASN A 197 14.86 -4.20 0.75
CA ASN A 197 15.53 -5.07 1.73
C ASN A 197 17.06 -4.87 1.70
N MET A 198 17.65 -4.78 0.51
CA MET A 198 19.10 -4.58 0.39
C MET A 198 19.54 -3.18 0.81
N VAL A 199 18.86 -2.13 0.34
CA VAL A 199 19.28 -0.72 0.59
C VAL A 199 19.04 -0.29 2.04
N LEU A 200 18.04 -0.86 2.71
CA LEU A 200 17.70 -0.56 4.11
C LEU A 200 18.33 -1.53 5.13
N SER A 201 19.10 -2.53 4.67
CA SER A 201 19.63 -3.61 5.51
C SER A 201 20.37 -3.15 6.78
N ASN A 202 21.12 -2.05 6.68
CA ASN A 202 21.92 -1.49 7.78
C ASN A 202 21.25 -0.31 8.52
N TRP A 203 20.02 0.07 8.13
CA TRP A 203 19.33 1.20 8.73
C TRP A 203 18.71 0.82 10.09
N GLN A 204 18.69 1.78 11.01
CA GLN A 204 17.98 1.65 12.28
C GLN A 204 16.47 1.82 12.07
N ASP A 205 15.67 1.22 12.95
CA ASP A 205 14.21 1.16 12.80
C ASP A 205 13.56 2.57 12.82
N ASP A 206 14.08 3.51 13.60
CA ASP A 206 13.60 4.89 13.65
C ASP A 206 13.88 5.66 12.34
N ALA A 207 15.05 5.45 11.74
CA ALA A 207 15.38 6.02 10.44
C ALA A 207 14.50 5.44 9.31
N ILE A 208 14.24 4.13 9.33
CA ILE A 208 13.32 3.49 8.40
C ILE A 208 11.90 4.04 8.61
N ALA A 209 11.45 4.17 9.85
CA ALA A 209 10.13 4.68 10.18
C ALA A 209 9.93 6.11 9.68
N ALA A 210 10.90 7.00 9.90
CA ALA A 210 10.87 8.38 9.39
C ALA A 210 10.81 8.39 7.85
N PHE A 211 11.70 7.64 7.19
CA PHE A 211 11.74 7.56 5.73
C PHE A 211 10.42 7.07 5.14
N TRP A 212 9.91 5.93 5.59
CA TRP A 212 8.65 5.39 5.10
C TRP A 212 7.47 6.31 5.36
N TRP A 213 7.37 6.86 6.58
CA TRP A 213 6.25 7.73 6.89
C TRP A 213 6.25 9.00 6.06
N ASP A 214 7.38 9.72 6.06
CA ASP A 214 7.47 11.06 5.50
C ASP A 214 7.38 11.03 3.97
N ASP A 215 7.90 9.98 3.34
CA ASP A 215 7.97 9.89 1.88
C ASP A 215 6.85 9.05 1.25
N PHE A 216 6.25 8.13 2.01
CA PHE A 216 5.33 7.14 1.44
C PHE A 216 3.96 7.09 2.12
N CYS A 217 3.84 7.38 3.40
CA CYS A 217 2.58 7.14 4.10
C CYS A 217 1.57 8.28 4.02
N ASP A 218 1.95 9.46 3.52
CA ASP A 218 1.02 10.59 3.31
C ASP A 218 0.12 10.92 4.54
N GLY A 219 0.61 10.63 5.75
CA GLY A 219 -0.13 10.81 7.01
C GLY A 219 -1.18 9.73 7.31
N ASP A 220 -1.13 8.57 6.67
CA ASP A 220 -2.05 7.44 6.86
C ASP A 220 -1.30 6.18 7.32
N LEU A 221 -1.69 5.65 8.49
CA LEU A 221 -1.08 4.46 9.07
C LEU A 221 -1.33 3.19 8.24
N GLU A 222 -2.40 3.16 7.43
CA GLU A 222 -2.61 2.06 6.47
C GLU A 222 -1.50 1.98 5.43
N ASP A 223 -0.96 3.13 4.97
CA ASP A 223 0.01 3.13 3.87
C ASP A 223 1.32 2.41 4.25
N LEU A 224 1.63 2.26 5.56
CA LEU A 224 2.76 1.44 6.04
C LEU A 224 2.66 -0.01 5.55
N GLU A 225 1.45 -0.58 5.46
CA GLU A 225 1.29 -1.98 5.06
C GLU A 225 1.88 -2.24 3.66
N THR A 226 1.85 -1.21 2.80
CA THR A 226 2.21 -1.28 1.38
C THR A 226 3.69 -1.06 1.10
N VAL A 227 4.42 -0.44 2.03
CA VAL A 227 5.87 -0.22 1.90
C VAL A 227 6.68 -1.32 2.58
N VAL A 228 6.09 -1.97 3.58
CA VAL A 228 6.73 -3.03 4.37
C VAL A 228 6.77 -4.35 3.62
N ALA A 229 5.67 -4.72 2.97
CA ALA A 229 5.56 -5.99 2.29
C ALA A 229 4.50 -5.98 1.20
N GLY A 230 4.69 -6.83 0.18
CA GLY A 230 3.72 -7.01 -0.88
C GLY A 230 4.22 -7.89 -2.01
N LEU A 231 3.42 -7.97 -3.07
CA LEU A 231 3.78 -8.68 -4.30
C LEU A 231 4.68 -7.80 -5.18
N GLN A 232 5.71 -8.41 -5.74
CA GLN A 232 6.55 -7.84 -6.79
C GLN A 232 6.52 -8.74 -8.04
N GLY A 233 7.01 -8.25 -9.17
CA GLY A 233 6.98 -9.00 -10.44
C GLY A 233 7.72 -10.34 -10.39
N ASP A 234 8.81 -10.45 -9.64
CA ASP A 234 9.49 -11.72 -9.39
C ASP A 234 9.90 -11.83 -7.92
N SER A 235 9.12 -12.60 -7.15
CA SER A 235 9.40 -12.89 -5.74
C SER A 235 10.58 -13.85 -5.56
N THR A 236 10.99 -14.59 -6.58
CA THR A 236 12.02 -15.65 -6.47
C THR A 236 13.43 -15.10 -6.25
N VAL A 237 13.62 -13.79 -6.38
CA VAL A 237 14.88 -13.13 -6.03
C VAL A 237 15.02 -12.83 -4.54
N ALA A 238 13.90 -12.87 -3.80
CA ALA A 238 13.89 -12.62 -2.37
C ALA A 238 14.10 -13.92 -1.59
N ILE A 239 14.71 -13.78 -0.41
CA ILE A 239 15.04 -14.90 0.48
C ILE A 239 13.98 -15.02 1.56
N GLY A 240 13.43 -16.22 1.72
CA GLY A 240 12.52 -16.59 2.79
C GLY A 240 13.23 -16.82 4.11
N SER A 241 12.44 -17.05 5.17
CA SER A 241 12.95 -17.29 6.52
C SER A 241 13.79 -18.57 6.66
N ASP A 242 13.68 -19.50 5.71
CA ASP A 242 14.49 -20.73 5.65
C ASP A 242 15.84 -20.54 4.91
N GLY A 243 16.15 -19.31 4.50
CA GLY A 243 17.36 -18.97 3.75
C GLY A 243 17.30 -19.37 2.27
N LYS A 244 16.16 -19.86 1.77
CA LYS A 244 15.95 -20.21 0.36
C LYS A 244 15.18 -19.13 -0.36
N ASN A 245 15.26 -19.14 -1.68
CA ASN A 245 14.47 -18.26 -2.53
C ASN A 245 12.97 -18.53 -2.33
N LEU A 246 12.17 -17.46 -2.27
CA LEU A 246 10.72 -17.59 -2.21
C LEU A 246 10.17 -18.22 -3.50
N PRO A 247 9.04 -18.95 -3.44
CA PRO A 247 8.34 -19.36 -4.63
C PRO A 247 7.77 -18.15 -5.40
N PRO A 248 7.38 -18.33 -6.68
CA PRO A 248 6.71 -17.28 -7.45
C PRO A 248 5.40 -16.83 -6.81
N ASN A 249 5.06 -15.54 -6.96
CA ASN A 249 3.82 -14.91 -6.50
C ASN A 249 3.62 -14.86 -4.98
N GLU A 250 4.71 -14.97 -4.21
CA GLU A 250 4.72 -14.79 -2.76
C GLU A 250 4.88 -13.34 -2.32
N THR A 251 4.35 -13.04 -1.13
CA THR A 251 4.53 -11.74 -0.47
C THR A 251 5.98 -11.61 0.00
N VAL A 252 6.68 -10.57 -0.46
CA VAL A 252 8.05 -10.24 -0.05
C VAL A 252 8.01 -9.22 1.07
N PHE A 253 8.71 -9.49 2.17
CA PHE A 253 8.83 -8.59 3.32
C PHE A 253 10.19 -7.88 3.31
N VAL A 254 10.18 -6.55 3.33
CA VAL A 254 11.42 -5.74 3.30
C VAL A 254 12.31 -6.03 4.51
N LEU A 255 11.72 -6.28 5.68
CA LEU A 255 12.45 -6.56 6.92
C LEU A 255 12.63 -8.07 7.20
N GLY A 256 12.20 -8.93 6.26
CA GLY A 256 12.15 -10.37 6.45
C GLY A 256 10.83 -10.84 7.09
N ARG A 257 10.41 -12.08 6.75
CA ARG A 257 9.21 -12.76 7.29
C ARG A 257 9.61 -13.74 8.40
N ASP A 258 10.38 -13.26 9.37
CA ASP A 258 10.85 -14.01 10.54
C ASP A 258 10.61 -13.21 11.84
N GLU A 259 10.98 -13.78 12.99
CA GLU A 259 10.79 -13.12 14.28
C GLU A 259 11.58 -11.80 14.41
N ASN A 260 12.72 -11.66 13.74
CA ASN A 260 13.52 -10.43 13.79
C ASN A 260 12.85 -9.32 12.98
N GLY A 261 12.43 -9.63 11.75
CA GLY A 261 11.65 -8.72 10.92
C GLY A 261 10.35 -8.28 11.58
N ALA A 262 9.67 -9.18 12.29
CA ALA A 262 8.48 -8.87 13.09
C ALA A 262 8.75 -7.85 14.20
N LYS A 263 9.83 -8.01 14.97
CA LYS A 263 10.22 -7.05 16.03
C LYS A 263 10.55 -5.68 15.46
N ARG A 264 11.36 -5.66 14.39
CA ARG A 264 11.72 -4.42 13.71
C ARG A 264 10.50 -3.67 13.17
N LEU A 265 9.57 -4.41 12.58
CA LEU A 265 8.33 -3.84 12.09
C LEU A 265 7.46 -3.28 13.22
N ALA A 266 7.34 -4.00 14.34
CA ALA A 266 6.61 -3.51 15.51
C ALA A 266 7.22 -2.20 16.04
N ASN A 267 8.56 -2.10 16.12
CA ASN A 267 9.25 -0.88 16.51
C ASN A 267 8.90 0.30 15.59
N ILE A 268 8.86 0.07 14.27
CA ILE A 268 8.48 1.08 13.27
C ILE A 268 7.04 1.56 13.49
N TYR A 269 6.09 0.64 13.67
CA TYR A 269 4.70 1.00 13.99
C TYR A 269 4.62 1.82 15.27
N GLN A 270 5.27 1.36 16.36
CA GLN A 270 5.28 2.08 17.64
C GLN A 270 5.88 3.48 17.52
N TRP A 271 6.95 3.64 16.73
CA TRP A 271 7.56 4.94 16.48
C TRP A 271 6.58 5.90 15.79
N VAL A 272 5.91 5.45 14.73
CA VAL A 272 4.92 6.26 14.00
C VAL A 272 3.72 6.58 14.88
N VAL A 273 3.18 5.58 15.59
CA VAL A 273 2.05 5.74 16.51
C VAL A 273 2.36 6.77 17.59
N LYS A 274 3.57 6.75 18.14
CA LYS A 274 4.00 7.74 19.12
C LYS A 274 4.18 9.13 18.52
N ARG A 275 4.77 9.24 17.32
CA ARG A 275 5.03 10.53 16.68
C ARG A 275 3.75 11.26 16.27
N GLU A 276 2.78 10.51 15.75
CA GLU A 276 1.55 11.04 15.18
C GLU A 276 0.36 10.93 16.14
N GLU A 277 0.59 10.42 17.35
CA GLU A 277 -0.41 10.27 18.43
C GLU A 277 -1.64 9.42 18.04
N PHE A 278 -1.42 8.37 17.23
CA PHE A 278 -2.50 7.43 16.87
C PHE A 278 -3.02 6.70 18.11
N ASN A 279 -4.33 6.54 18.20
CA ASN A 279 -4.96 5.74 19.26
C ASN A 279 -5.00 4.24 18.89
N TRP A 280 -5.22 3.40 19.90
CA TRP A 280 -5.23 1.94 19.75
C TRP A 280 -6.23 1.42 18.70
N SER A 281 -7.37 2.11 18.50
CA SER A 281 -8.41 1.68 17.57
C SER A 281 -7.99 1.89 16.11
N GLU A 282 -7.26 2.98 15.83
CA GLU A 282 -6.67 3.22 14.51
C GLU A 282 -5.56 2.21 14.23
N VAL A 283 -4.70 1.93 15.22
CA VAL A 283 -3.65 0.91 15.11
C VAL A 283 -4.27 -0.47 14.86
N THR A 284 -5.30 -0.83 15.61
CA THR A 284 -6.04 -2.09 15.46
C THR A 284 -6.49 -2.29 14.02
N ARG A 285 -7.16 -1.28 13.45
CA ARG A 285 -7.70 -1.34 12.10
C ARG A 285 -6.59 -1.50 11.05
N CYS A 286 -5.49 -0.77 11.20
CA CYS A 286 -4.36 -0.82 10.27
C CYS A 286 -3.63 -2.17 10.35
N VAL A 287 -3.35 -2.66 11.55
CA VAL A 287 -2.68 -3.95 11.75
C VAL A 287 -3.52 -5.12 11.24
N LEU A 288 -4.84 -5.12 11.47
CA LEU A 288 -5.74 -6.15 10.94
C LEU A 288 -5.80 -6.14 9.41
N SER A 289 -5.85 -4.95 8.80
CA SER A 289 -5.76 -4.80 7.34
C SER A 289 -4.47 -5.41 6.81
N ALA A 290 -3.34 -5.06 7.43
CA ALA A 290 -2.02 -5.49 7.02
C ALA A 290 -1.86 -7.02 7.08
N ILE A 291 -2.27 -7.63 8.20
CA ILE A 291 -2.24 -9.09 8.39
C ILE A 291 -3.02 -9.81 7.29
N GLY A 292 -4.22 -9.31 6.96
CA GLY A 292 -5.03 -9.84 5.87
C GLY A 292 -4.38 -9.68 4.50
N ASN A 293 -3.89 -8.48 4.19
CA ASN A 293 -3.26 -8.16 2.90
C ASN A 293 -1.94 -8.90 2.66
N TRP A 294 -1.19 -9.17 3.72
CA TRP A 294 0.05 -9.94 3.64
C TRP A 294 -0.18 -11.46 3.59
N GLY A 295 -1.40 -11.91 3.90
CA GLY A 295 -1.73 -13.33 3.98
C GLY A 295 -1.00 -14.03 5.14
N LEU A 296 -0.86 -13.35 6.28
CA LEU A 296 -0.25 -13.92 7.48
C LEU A 296 -1.23 -14.87 8.18
N LYS A 297 -0.78 -16.09 8.44
CA LYS A 297 -1.49 -17.01 9.34
C LYS A 297 -1.11 -16.69 10.78
N THR A 298 -2.07 -16.84 11.68
CA THR A 298 -1.86 -16.61 13.12
C THR A 298 -0.89 -17.62 13.76
N SER A 299 -0.64 -18.74 13.09
CA SER A 299 0.36 -19.75 13.48
C SER A 299 1.80 -19.40 13.09
N GLU A 300 2.02 -18.34 12.33
CA GLU A 300 3.37 -17.93 11.93
C GLU A 300 4.12 -17.26 13.10
N PRO A 301 5.41 -17.58 13.31
CA PRO A 301 6.24 -16.90 14.32
C PRO A 301 6.29 -15.38 14.12
N PHE A 302 6.31 -14.92 12.86
CA PHE A 302 6.23 -13.50 12.53
C PHE A 302 4.98 -12.85 13.12
N PHE A 303 3.82 -13.47 12.93
CA PHE A 303 2.54 -12.95 13.41
C PHE A 303 2.55 -12.83 14.94
N GLU A 304 2.95 -13.88 15.64
CA GLU A 304 2.95 -13.93 17.11
C GLU A 304 3.82 -12.82 17.70
N VAL A 305 5.05 -12.67 17.17
CA VAL A 305 6.00 -11.65 17.64
C VAL A 305 5.52 -10.24 17.29
N PHE A 306 5.07 -10.01 16.07
CA PHE A 306 4.61 -8.70 15.63
C PHE A 306 3.42 -8.23 16.47
N VAL A 307 2.39 -9.07 16.62
CA VAL A 307 1.19 -8.72 17.39
C VAL A 307 1.52 -8.49 18.87
N ASN A 308 2.32 -9.35 19.49
CA ASN A 308 2.66 -9.21 20.90
C ASN A 308 3.44 -7.92 21.19
N GLU A 309 4.36 -7.52 20.30
CA GLU A 309 5.06 -6.25 20.46
C GLU A 309 4.13 -5.05 20.22
N ILE A 310 3.20 -5.10 19.25
CA ILE A 310 2.22 -4.01 19.02
C ILE A 310 1.39 -3.73 20.27
N VAL A 311 0.88 -4.76 20.95
CA VAL A 311 -0.05 -4.61 22.07
C VAL A 311 0.62 -4.49 23.44
N LYS A 312 1.95 -4.55 23.50
CA LYS A 312 2.74 -4.62 24.73
C LYS A 312 2.36 -3.56 25.77
N ASN A 313 2.17 -2.32 25.32
CA ASN A 313 1.85 -1.17 26.18
C ASN A 313 0.36 -0.91 26.33
N TRP A 314 -0.51 -1.78 25.81
CA TRP A 314 -1.96 -1.58 25.86
C TRP A 314 -2.55 -2.05 27.18
N SER A 315 -3.69 -1.47 27.53
CA SER A 315 -4.53 -1.88 28.66
C SER A 315 -5.18 -3.24 28.42
N ALA A 316 -5.60 -3.91 29.50
CA ALA A 316 -6.28 -5.21 29.39
C ALA A 316 -7.53 -5.16 28.49
N SER A 317 -8.30 -4.06 28.52
CA SER A 317 -9.48 -3.88 27.67
C SER A 317 -9.16 -3.72 26.19
N GLU A 318 -8.11 -2.97 25.87
CA GLU A 318 -7.68 -2.77 24.47
C GLU A 318 -7.16 -4.08 23.89
N ILE A 319 -6.37 -4.84 24.67
CA ILE A 319 -5.88 -6.16 24.27
C ILE A 319 -7.05 -7.14 24.09
N ALA A 320 -8.01 -7.17 25.01
CA ALA A 320 -9.18 -8.06 24.90
C ALA A 320 -10.01 -7.78 23.65
N ALA A 321 -10.22 -6.50 23.32
CA ALA A 321 -10.91 -6.09 22.09
C ALA A 321 -10.11 -6.49 20.85
N PHE A 322 -8.81 -6.20 20.82
CA PHE A 322 -7.94 -6.53 19.69
C PHE A 322 -7.87 -8.03 19.40
N VAL A 323 -7.65 -8.84 20.44
CA VAL A 323 -7.60 -10.30 20.31
C VAL A 323 -8.94 -10.87 19.83
N SER A 324 -10.08 -10.24 20.17
CA SER A 324 -11.38 -10.67 19.63
C SER A 324 -11.46 -10.48 18.10
N TYR A 325 -10.88 -9.41 17.56
CA TYR A 325 -10.78 -9.20 16.12
C TYR A 325 -9.83 -10.19 15.45
N ILE A 326 -8.71 -10.52 16.10
CA ILE A 326 -7.79 -11.55 15.63
C ILE A 326 -8.46 -12.93 15.60
N ALA A 327 -9.19 -13.31 16.65
CA ALA A 327 -9.94 -14.56 16.69
C ALA A 327 -11.00 -14.61 15.57
N THR A 328 -11.66 -13.48 15.29
CA THR A 328 -12.61 -13.36 14.17
C THR A 328 -11.91 -13.51 12.81
N TYR A 329 -10.71 -12.94 12.67
CA TYR A 329 -9.88 -13.12 11.48
C TYR A 329 -9.50 -14.59 11.30
N ALA A 330 -8.98 -15.25 12.33
CA ALA A 330 -8.60 -16.65 12.30
C ALA A 330 -9.79 -17.56 11.93
N LYS A 331 -10.96 -17.33 12.53
CA LYS A 331 -12.20 -18.08 12.23
C LYS A 331 -12.63 -18.00 10.75
N LYS A 332 -12.28 -16.91 10.05
CA LYS A 332 -12.59 -16.72 8.62
C LYS A 332 -11.53 -17.29 7.69
N ASN A 333 -10.28 -17.36 8.12
CA ASN A 333 -9.13 -17.60 7.24
C ASN A 333 -8.33 -18.87 7.58
N GLU A 334 -8.63 -19.55 8.68
CA GLU A 334 -7.90 -20.73 9.16
C GLU A 334 -8.84 -21.91 9.44
N ASP A 335 -8.26 -23.11 9.46
CA ASP A 335 -9.00 -24.36 9.64
C ASP A 335 -9.57 -24.54 11.06
N VAL A 336 -8.89 -23.97 12.07
CA VAL A 336 -9.24 -24.15 13.48
C VAL A 336 -9.39 -22.78 14.15
N ALA A 337 -10.61 -22.49 14.59
CA ALA A 337 -10.91 -21.27 15.33
C ALA A 337 -10.22 -21.25 16.70
N TRP A 338 -9.85 -20.05 17.18
CA TRP A 338 -9.08 -19.89 18.42
C TRP A 338 -9.81 -20.40 19.66
N GLU A 339 -11.15 -20.37 19.69
CA GLU A 339 -11.94 -20.94 20.78
C GLU A 339 -11.71 -22.45 20.98
N ASN A 340 -11.18 -23.15 19.96
CA ASN A 340 -10.84 -24.57 19.98
C ASN A 340 -9.36 -24.84 20.30
N TRP A 341 -8.58 -23.81 20.66
CA TRP A 341 -7.21 -23.93 21.17
C TRP A 341 -6.23 -24.71 20.28
N PRO A 342 -6.01 -24.27 19.01
CA PRO A 342 -4.90 -24.79 18.23
C PRO A 342 -3.55 -24.51 18.96
N PRO A 343 -2.50 -25.31 18.72
CA PRO A 343 -1.28 -25.25 19.53
C PRO A 343 -0.63 -23.87 19.66
N HIS A 344 -0.61 -23.09 18.59
CA HIS A 344 -0.01 -21.75 18.58
C HIS A 344 -0.74 -20.74 19.46
N VAL A 345 -2.05 -20.91 19.70
CA VAL A 345 -2.84 -20.01 20.56
C VAL A 345 -2.39 -20.10 22.02
N VAL A 346 -1.94 -21.28 22.46
CA VAL A 346 -1.35 -21.43 23.80
C VAL A 346 -0.08 -20.59 23.91
N THR A 347 0.84 -20.74 22.96
CA THR A 347 2.11 -20.00 22.93
C THR A 347 1.87 -18.50 22.83
N PHE A 348 0.91 -18.08 22.01
CA PHE A 348 0.51 -16.69 21.85
C PHE A 348 0.12 -16.06 23.19
N PHE A 349 -0.83 -16.67 23.92
CA PHE A 349 -1.27 -16.13 25.22
C PHE A 349 -0.19 -16.20 26.30
N LYS A 350 0.67 -17.23 26.31
CA LYS A 350 1.82 -17.30 27.23
C LYS A 350 2.77 -16.13 27.00
N LYS A 351 3.18 -15.87 25.76
CA LYS A 351 4.09 -14.77 25.41
C LYS A 351 3.46 -13.39 25.62
N MET A 352 2.20 -13.21 25.23
CA MET A 352 1.48 -11.94 25.37
C MET A 352 1.34 -11.51 26.84
N SER A 353 1.24 -12.46 27.77
CA SER A 353 0.99 -12.22 29.19
C SER A 353 2.22 -12.42 30.09
N ALA A 354 3.39 -12.63 29.50
CA ALA A 354 4.62 -12.98 30.20
C ALA A 354 5.07 -11.91 31.21
N ASP A 355 4.84 -10.63 30.90
CA ASP A 355 5.22 -9.47 31.71
C ASP A 355 4.03 -8.87 32.49
N TRP A 356 2.85 -9.49 32.45
CA TRP A 356 1.68 -8.98 33.13
C TRP A 356 1.72 -9.27 34.63
N ASP A 357 1.38 -8.26 35.42
CA ASP A 357 1.08 -8.45 36.83
C ASP A 357 -0.27 -9.17 37.06
N ALA A 358 -0.52 -9.55 38.32
CA ALA A 358 -1.75 -10.24 38.70
C ALA A 358 -3.01 -9.39 38.46
N GLU A 359 -2.90 -8.06 38.54
CA GLU A 359 -4.03 -7.15 38.36
C GLU A 359 -4.46 -7.10 36.89
N LYS A 360 -3.50 -6.95 35.96
CA LYS A 360 -3.72 -6.95 34.51
C LYS A 360 -4.28 -8.29 34.05
N LYS A 361 -3.75 -9.42 34.55
CA LYS A 361 -4.28 -10.78 34.26
C LYS A 361 -5.74 -10.93 34.72
N LYS A 362 -6.05 -10.51 35.95
CA LYS A 362 -7.41 -10.54 36.50
C LYS A 362 -8.36 -9.64 35.71
N SER A 363 -7.94 -8.42 35.40
CA SER A 363 -8.72 -7.46 34.61
C SER A 363 -9.04 -8.02 33.22
N PHE A 364 -8.04 -8.55 32.51
CA PHE A 364 -8.21 -9.19 31.22
C PHE A 364 -9.22 -10.34 31.28
N LEU A 365 -9.09 -11.25 32.26
CA LEU A 365 -10.01 -12.38 32.42
C LEU A 365 -11.45 -11.96 32.69
N ASN A 366 -11.66 -10.94 33.53
CA ASN A 366 -13.01 -10.42 33.79
C ASN A 366 -13.63 -9.86 32.51
N ILE A 367 -12.85 -9.14 31.70
CA ILE A 367 -13.29 -8.53 30.46
C ILE A 367 -13.66 -9.61 29.43
N VAL A 368 -12.76 -10.56 29.16
CA VAL A 368 -12.99 -11.59 28.13
C VAL A 368 -14.12 -12.56 28.49
N THR A 369 -14.37 -12.81 29.77
CA THR A 369 -15.50 -13.65 30.23
C THR A 369 -16.85 -13.08 29.84
N VAL A 370 -16.95 -11.75 29.73
CA VAL A 370 -18.19 -11.05 29.34
C VAL A 370 -18.19 -10.74 27.84
N MET A 371 -17.04 -10.37 27.29
CA MET A 371 -16.91 -9.87 25.92
C MET A 371 -16.85 -10.97 24.87
N TRP A 372 -16.15 -12.08 25.15
CA TRP A 372 -15.93 -13.13 24.17
C TRP A 372 -17.03 -14.19 24.27
N ASP A 373 -17.56 -14.60 23.12
CA ASP A 373 -18.54 -15.69 23.01
C ASP A 373 -17.86 -17.07 23.02
N TRP A 374 -16.82 -17.23 23.83
CA TRP A 374 -16.08 -18.48 23.95
C TRP A 374 -16.75 -19.42 24.95
N PRO A 375 -16.69 -20.75 24.73
CA PRO A 375 -17.17 -21.71 25.71
C PRO A 375 -16.50 -21.52 27.08
N LYS A 376 -17.23 -21.80 28.17
CA LYS A 376 -16.71 -21.69 29.54
C LYS A 376 -15.42 -22.49 29.76
N GLU A 377 -15.32 -23.67 29.15
CA GLU A 377 -14.11 -24.51 29.20
C GLU A 377 -12.92 -23.83 28.50
N SER A 378 -13.16 -23.14 27.39
CA SER A 378 -12.14 -22.37 26.68
C SER A 378 -11.66 -21.17 27.51
N ILE A 379 -12.57 -20.46 28.20
CA ILE A 379 -12.22 -19.38 29.13
C ILE A 379 -11.44 -19.93 30.34
N GLN A 380 -11.81 -21.10 30.88
CA GLN A 380 -11.06 -21.73 31.96
C GLN A 380 -9.65 -22.13 31.51
N ARG A 381 -9.50 -22.62 30.27
CA ARG A 381 -8.18 -22.92 29.70
C ARG A 381 -7.33 -21.67 29.54
N LEU A 382 -7.93 -20.54 29.13
CA LEU A 382 -7.24 -19.25 29.09
C LEU A 382 -6.75 -18.84 30.47
N ASN A 383 -7.61 -18.93 31.48
CA ASN A 383 -7.23 -18.64 32.86
C ASN A 383 -6.01 -19.46 33.30
N ASN A 384 -6.01 -20.76 33.00
CA ASN A 384 -4.86 -21.61 33.32
C ASN A 384 -3.60 -21.14 32.58
N VAL A 385 -3.67 -20.88 31.26
CA VAL A 385 -2.53 -20.45 30.45
C VAL A 385 -1.92 -19.13 30.94
N LEU A 386 -2.73 -18.16 31.38
CA LEU A 386 -2.23 -16.87 31.89
C LEU A 386 -1.51 -17.00 33.24
N HIS A 387 -1.80 -18.05 34.02
CA HIS A 387 -1.22 -18.28 35.34
C HIS A 387 -0.18 -19.40 35.37
N ASP A 388 -0.06 -20.16 34.29
CA ASP A 388 0.94 -21.20 34.11
C ASP A 388 2.31 -20.52 33.95
N THR A 389 3.23 -20.79 34.88
CA THR A 389 4.53 -20.12 34.97
C THR A 389 5.67 -20.92 34.33
N GLU A 390 5.37 -22.02 33.63
CA GLU A 390 6.36 -22.88 32.97
C GLU A 390 5.99 -23.22 31.52
#